data_AF-A0AAE6CKH8-F1
#
_entry.id   AF-A0AAE6CKH8-F1
#
_cell.length_a   1.000
_cell.length_b   1.000
_cell.length_c   1.000
_cell.angle_alpha   90.00
_cell.angle_beta   90.00
_cell.angle_gamma   90.00
#
_symmetry.space_group_name_H-M   'P 1'
#
loop_
_entity.id
_entity.type
_entity.pdbx_description
1 polymer ?
#
loop_
_entity_poly.entity_id
_entity_poly.type
_entity_poly.pdbx_seq_one_letter_code
_entity_poly.pdbx_strand_id
1 'polypeptide(L)'
;MVFSKVVKLNDTIYDKYKINELENSLSSLHHMGMFLLRSNSQLGRIIDLLEDYQDTQDPLVIAASVQRALAHSNISYVFKIALPQHSYVFSSDSFVSFAQERIISHLSQQTIRMIHHEHYWAVIYPHFTLCVTLTEEQRDQYIDNLSRLASVVSMLMEKLGTETLASLQRENQSQQNVERTLDLLDDIMAIENTRSDYTVQIVADLKWTIQNAILSMGLNGDKERQIMGVIGRLLNEFEEQQASYRLIESYVRTAKRSLTELTHREEKTFSDQPTPLTSAN
;
A
#
# COMPACT_ATOMS: atom_id res chain seq x y z
N MET A 1 -72.08 -13.39 27.39
CA MET A 1 -71.43 -12.17 26.83
C MET A 1 -69.91 -12.26 27.01
N VAL A 2 -69.16 -12.95 26.13
CA VAL A 2 -67.67 -13.00 26.21
C VAL A 2 -66.99 -12.81 24.84
N PHE A 3 -67.73 -12.81 23.73
CA PHE A 3 -67.12 -12.80 22.39
C PHE A 3 -66.78 -11.42 21.80
N SER A 4 -67.21 -10.28 22.38
CA SER A 4 -66.94 -8.97 21.77
C SER A 4 -65.66 -8.26 22.23
N LYS A 5 -65.01 -8.73 23.31
CA LYS A 5 -63.75 -8.17 23.81
C LYS A 5 -62.51 -8.74 23.13
N VAL A 6 -62.56 -9.97 22.62
CA VAL A 6 -61.42 -10.63 21.95
C VAL A 6 -61.21 -10.08 20.54
N VAL A 7 -62.29 -9.75 19.83
CA VAL A 7 -62.22 -9.21 18.45
C VAL A 7 -61.57 -7.82 18.43
N LYS A 8 -61.93 -6.93 19.36
CA LYS A 8 -61.38 -5.56 19.42
C LYS A 8 -59.89 -5.49 19.82
N LEU A 9 -59.40 -6.45 20.59
CA LEU A 9 -57.97 -6.54 20.95
C LEU A 9 -57.13 -7.09 19.80
N ASN A 10 -57.67 -8.00 19.00
CA ASN A 10 -56.98 -8.50 17.82
C ASN A 10 -56.82 -7.42 16.75
N ASP A 11 -57.86 -6.63 16.49
CA ASP A 11 -57.81 -5.55 15.48
C ASP A 11 -56.77 -4.47 15.85
N THR A 12 -56.65 -4.11 17.13
CA THR A 12 -55.67 -3.10 17.59
C THR A 12 -54.22 -3.60 17.59
N ILE A 13 -53.99 -4.90 17.79
CA ILE A 13 -52.66 -5.51 17.66
C ILE A 13 -52.28 -5.65 16.18
N TYR A 14 -53.25 -6.02 15.32
CA TYR A 14 -53.06 -6.12 13.88
C TYR A 14 -52.76 -4.76 13.24
N ASP A 15 -53.45 -3.71 13.68
CA ASP A 15 -53.20 -2.34 13.24
C ASP A 15 -51.83 -1.81 13.69
N LYS A 16 -51.39 -2.12 14.92
CA LYS A 16 -50.02 -1.78 15.36
C LYS A 16 -48.94 -2.52 14.60
N TYR A 17 -49.15 -3.80 14.27
CA TYR A 17 -48.22 -4.56 13.44
C TYR A 17 -48.13 -3.98 12.03
N LYS A 18 -49.27 -3.61 11.42
CA LYS A 18 -49.29 -2.95 10.11
C LYS A 18 -48.63 -1.57 10.14
N ILE A 19 -48.80 -0.79 11.20
CA ILE A 19 -48.12 0.51 11.34
C ILE A 19 -46.60 0.31 11.42
N ASN A 20 -46.12 -0.63 12.23
CA ASN A 20 -44.68 -0.93 12.30
C ASN A 20 -44.14 -1.48 10.98
N GLU A 21 -44.91 -2.31 10.27
CA GLU A 21 -44.52 -2.86 8.96
C GLU A 21 -44.47 -1.78 7.89
N LEU A 22 -45.42 -0.83 7.93
CA LEU A 22 -45.43 0.39 7.11
C LEU A 22 -44.26 1.31 7.46
N GLU A 23 -43.96 1.55 8.73
CA GLU A 23 -42.83 2.37 9.18
C GLU A 23 -41.48 1.75 8.76
N ASN A 24 -41.34 0.43 8.89
CA ASN A 24 -40.15 -0.30 8.43
C ASN A 24 -40.03 -0.29 6.91
N SER A 25 -41.14 -0.45 6.18
CA SER A 25 -41.16 -0.37 4.72
C SER A 25 -40.86 1.04 4.22
N LEU A 26 -41.34 2.06 4.92
CA LEU A 26 -41.13 3.47 4.59
C LEU A 26 -39.71 3.91 4.93
N SER A 27 -39.14 3.42 6.04
CA SER A 27 -37.71 3.56 6.37
C SER A 27 -36.82 2.86 5.34
N SER A 28 -37.19 1.67 4.89
CA SER A 28 -36.46 0.91 3.86
C SER A 28 -36.53 1.60 2.49
N LEU A 29 -37.71 2.10 2.08
CA LEU A 29 -37.89 2.90 0.87
C LEU A 29 -37.14 4.23 0.95
N HIS A 30 -37.09 4.86 2.13
CA HIS A 30 -36.33 6.08 2.34
C HIS A 30 -34.83 5.82 2.25
N HIS A 31 -34.33 4.73 2.84
CA HIS A 31 -32.93 4.30 2.68
C HIS A 31 -32.59 3.99 1.22
N MET A 32 -33.48 3.30 0.51
CA MET A 32 -33.29 2.94 -0.90
C MET A 32 -33.36 4.18 -1.81
N GLY A 33 -34.27 5.11 -1.54
CA GLY A 33 -34.38 6.40 -2.23
C GLY A 33 -33.17 7.30 -1.97
N MET A 34 -32.70 7.37 -0.73
CA MET A 34 -31.47 8.09 -0.38
C MET A 34 -30.25 7.44 -1.02
N PHE A 35 -30.15 6.11 -1.07
CA PHE A 35 -29.09 5.40 -1.78
C PHE A 35 -29.07 5.72 -3.28
N LEU A 36 -30.23 5.74 -3.94
CA LEU A 36 -30.36 6.10 -5.36
C LEU A 36 -30.12 7.59 -5.65
N LEU A 37 -30.48 8.49 -4.73
CA LEU A 37 -30.12 9.91 -4.82
C LEU A 37 -28.62 10.13 -4.57
N ARG A 38 -28.03 9.35 -3.66
CA ARG A 38 -26.58 9.37 -3.35
C ARG A 38 -25.74 8.89 -4.53
N SER A 39 -26.12 7.79 -5.21
CA SER A 39 -25.41 7.30 -6.42
C SER A 39 -25.61 8.21 -7.66
N ASN A 40 -26.57 9.14 -7.61
CA ASN A 40 -26.74 10.16 -8.64
C ASN A 40 -25.89 11.42 -8.41
N SER A 41 -25.28 11.59 -7.23
CA SER A 41 -24.32 12.66 -7.00
C SER A 41 -22.96 12.32 -7.61
N GLN A 42 -22.27 13.29 -8.21
CA GLN A 42 -20.94 13.05 -8.80
C GLN A 42 -19.93 12.54 -7.77
N LEU A 43 -20.02 13.03 -6.53
CA LEU A 43 -19.19 12.59 -5.43
C LEU A 43 -19.49 11.12 -5.06
N GLY A 44 -20.77 10.71 -5.06
CA GLY A 44 -21.16 9.30 -4.92
C GLY A 44 -20.63 8.41 -6.03
N ARG A 45 -20.74 8.84 -7.30
CA ARG A 45 -20.22 8.08 -8.45
C ARG A 45 -18.70 7.85 -8.40
N ILE A 46 -17.94 8.84 -7.90
CA ILE A 46 -16.49 8.70 -7.77
C ILE A 46 -16.12 7.82 -6.57
N ILE A 47 -16.91 7.85 -5.49
CA ILE A 47 -16.76 6.90 -4.39
C ILE A 47 -16.99 5.48 -4.89
N ASP A 48 -18.09 5.23 -5.61
CA ASP A 48 -18.42 3.91 -6.15
C ASP A 48 -17.31 3.45 -7.13
N LEU A 49 -16.78 4.36 -7.96
CA LEU A 49 -15.62 4.08 -8.80
C LEU A 49 -14.38 3.73 -7.98
N LEU A 50 -14.05 4.47 -6.92
CA LEU A 50 -12.91 4.15 -6.04
C LEU A 50 -13.11 2.82 -5.31
N GLU A 51 -14.34 2.43 -4.99
CA GLU A 51 -14.66 1.13 -4.40
C GLU A 51 -14.47 -0.02 -5.41
N ASP A 52 -14.79 0.23 -6.69
CA ASP A 52 -14.62 -0.73 -7.79
C ASP A 52 -13.17 -0.84 -8.29
N TYR A 53 -12.35 0.19 -8.05
CA TYR A 53 -10.93 0.20 -8.46
C TYR A 53 -10.08 -0.68 -7.55
N GLN A 54 -9.81 -1.90 -8.00
CA GLN A 54 -8.98 -2.87 -7.26
C GLN A 54 -7.47 -2.80 -7.56
N ASP A 55 -7.08 -2.20 -8.70
CA ASP A 55 -5.72 -2.39 -9.26
C ASP A 55 -4.84 -1.13 -9.31
N THR A 56 -5.27 0.01 -8.75
CA THR A 56 -4.45 1.24 -8.83
C THR A 56 -3.35 1.22 -7.77
N GLN A 57 -2.08 1.13 -8.21
CA GLN A 57 -0.93 1.13 -7.31
C GLN A 57 -0.35 2.52 -6.98
N ASP A 58 -0.80 3.58 -7.66
CA ASP A 58 -0.24 4.92 -7.48
C ASP A 58 -1.09 5.81 -6.54
N PRO A 59 -0.54 6.25 -5.39
CA PRO A 59 -1.20 7.18 -4.47
C PRO A 59 -1.64 8.49 -5.12
N LEU A 60 -0.91 8.98 -6.14
CA LEU A 60 -1.24 10.21 -6.86
C LEU A 60 -2.47 10.07 -7.74
N VAL A 61 -2.71 8.89 -8.31
CA VAL A 61 -3.92 8.61 -9.11
C VAL A 61 -5.16 8.59 -8.20
N ILE A 62 -5.03 8.03 -7.00
CA ILE A 62 -6.08 8.07 -5.98
C ILE A 62 -6.30 9.51 -5.52
N ALA A 63 -5.24 10.28 -5.26
CA ALA A 63 -5.34 11.70 -4.90
C ALA A 63 -6.06 12.53 -5.98
N ALA A 64 -5.74 12.32 -7.26
CA ALA A 64 -6.38 13.00 -8.38
C ALA A 64 -7.88 12.68 -8.47
N SER A 65 -8.26 11.43 -8.17
CA SER A 65 -9.65 11.01 -8.14
C SER A 65 -10.42 11.66 -6.98
N VAL A 66 -9.79 11.77 -5.81
CA VAL A 66 -10.33 12.51 -4.65
C VAL A 66 -10.50 13.99 -4.96
N GLN A 67 -9.48 14.65 -5.55
CA GLN A 67 -9.59 16.05 -5.98
C GLN A 67 -10.74 16.25 -6.98
N ARG A 68 -10.90 15.32 -7.94
CA ARG A 68 -12.03 15.34 -8.87
C ARG A 68 -13.37 15.20 -8.13
N ALA A 69 -13.47 14.34 -7.11
CA ALA A 69 -14.69 14.20 -6.32
C ALA A 69 -15.06 15.49 -5.60
N LEU A 70 -14.08 16.12 -4.96
CA LEU A 70 -14.27 17.33 -4.14
C LEU A 70 -14.42 18.61 -4.99
N ALA A 71 -13.88 18.66 -6.21
CA ALA A 71 -14.04 19.81 -7.10
C ALA A 71 -15.51 20.05 -7.50
N HIS A 72 -16.32 18.98 -7.60
CA HIS A 72 -17.73 19.08 -8.00
C HIS A 72 -18.65 19.60 -6.90
N SER A 73 -18.22 19.56 -5.64
CA SER A 73 -19.02 20.05 -4.52
C SER A 73 -18.81 21.54 -4.23
N ASN A 74 -17.87 22.21 -4.92
CA ASN A 74 -17.53 23.62 -4.73
C ASN A 74 -17.21 23.97 -3.26
N ILE A 75 -16.59 23.02 -2.55
CA ILE A 75 -16.19 23.12 -1.15
C ILE A 75 -14.68 23.40 -1.11
N SER A 76 -14.24 24.34 -0.27
CA SER A 76 -12.80 24.50 -0.01
C SER A 76 -12.32 23.33 0.84
N TYR A 77 -11.21 22.71 0.43
CA TYR A 77 -10.68 21.51 1.06
C TYR A 77 -9.17 21.52 1.13
N VAL A 78 -8.65 20.82 2.15
CA VAL A 78 -7.27 20.37 2.23
C VAL A 78 -7.32 18.91 2.67
N PHE A 79 -6.64 18.01 1.96
CA PHE A 79 -6.55 16.62 2.37
C PHE A 79 -5.11 16.12 2.35
N LYS A 80 -4.86 15.11 3.18
CA LYS A 80 -3.58 14.43 3.33
C LYS A 80 -3.79 12.94 3.11
N ILE A 81 -2.97 12.37 2.24
CA ILE A 81 -2.81 10.92 2.09
C ILE A 81 -1.51 10.54 2.81
N ALA A 82 -1.58 9.56 3.70
CA ALA A 82 -0.44 9.13 4.50
C ALA A 82 -0.14 7.64 4.29
N LEU A 83 1.03 7.38 3.71
CA LEU A 83 1.65 6.06 3.61
C LEU A 83 2.78 5.94 4.64
N PRO A 84 3.24 4.73 4.97
CA PRO A 84 4.27 4.51 5.99
C PRO A 84 5.56 5.33 5.81
N GLN A 85 5.91 5.69 4.57
CA GLN A 85 7.17 6.39 4.24
C GLN A 85 6.97 7.76 3.58
N HIS A 86 5.77 8.03 3.06
CA HIS A 86 5.48 9.22 2.28
C HIS A 86 4.12 9.78 2.67
N SER A 87 4.02 11.10 2.73
CA SER A 87 2.74 11.78 2.87
C SER A 87 2.61 12.85 1.83
N TYR A 88 1.42 12.95 1.25
CA TYR A 88 1.09 13.91 0.22
C TYR A 88 -0.06 14.78 0.71
N VAL A 89 0.05 16.09 0.53
CA VAL A 89 -0.96 17.06 0.94
C VAL A 89 -1.45 17.82 -0.29
N PHE A 90 -2.77 17.95 -0.39
CA PHE A 90 -3.45 18.58 -1.51
C PHE A 90 -4.47 19.59 -1.01
N SER A 91 -4.72 20.61 -1.83
CA SER A 91 -5.61 21.75 -1.53
C SER A 91 -6.54 21.98 -2.72
N SER A 92 -7.71 22.60 -2.47
CA SER A 92 -8.64 23.05 -3.52
C SER A 92 -7.97 24.01 -4.51
N ASP A 93 -7.04 24.82 -4.03
CA ASP A 93 -6.45 25.92 -4.79
C ASP A 93 -5.12 25.52 -5.44
N SER A 94 -4.78 24.22 -5.41
CA SER A 94 -3.50 23.64 -5.85
C SER A 94 -2.25 24.14 -5.11
N PHE A 95 -2.38 25.15 -4.25
CA PHE A 95 -1.35 25.64 -3.35
C PHE A 95 -1.64 25.19 -1.91
N VAL A 96 -0.63 24.61 -1.26
CA VAL A 96 -0.69 24.21 0.15
C VAL A 96 0.24 25.13 0.93
N SER A 97 -0.34 25.94 1.82
CA SER A 97 0.44 26.76 2.74
C SER A 97 1.07 25.92 3.85
N PHE A 98 2.20 26.40 4.39
CA PHE A 98 2.86 25.77 5.54
C PHE A 98 1.94 25.62 6.76
N ALA A 99 1.02 26.56 6.95
CA ALA A 99 0.03 26.48 8.02
C ALA A 99 -0.96 25.32 7.79
N GLN A 100 -1.50 25.18 6.57
CA GLN A 100 -2.40 24.08 6.21
C GLN A 100 -1.72 22.72 6.38
N GLU A 101 -0.48 22.58 5.92
CA GLU A 101 0.30 21.35 6.07
C GLU A 101 0.53 20.96 7.54
N ARG A 102 0.87 21.93 8.39
CA ARG A 102 1.04 21.70 9.83
C ARG A 102 -0.27 21.31 10.51
N ILE A 103 -1.35 22.02 10.21
CA ILE A 103 -2.67 21.76 10.81
C ILE A 103 -3.13 20.35 10.42
N ILE A 104 -3.12 20.02 9.13
CA ILE A 104 -3.62 18.71 8.68
C ILE A 104 -2.75 17.56 9.17
N SER A 105 -1.43 17.78 9.28
CA SER A 105 -0.53 16.78 9.85
C SER A 105 -0.78 16.57 11.34
N HIS A 106 -1.08 17.63 12.10
CA HIS A 106 -1.46 17.49 13.50
C HIS A 106 -2.81 16.76 13.66
N LEU A 107 -3.79 17.09 12.82
CA LEU A 107 -5.10 16.44 12.82
C LEU A 107 -5.01 14.94 12.48
N SER A 108 -4.11 14.56 11.55
CA SER A 108 -3.89 13.16 11.18
C SER A 108 -3.41 12.26 12.33
N GLN A 109 -2.95 12.83 13.44
CA GLN A 109 -2.50 12.09 14.63
C GLN A 109 -3.62 11.90 15.67
N GLN A 110 -4.78 12.51 15.47
CA GLN A 110 -5.89 12.45 16.42
C GLN A 110 -6.64 11.12 16.28
N THR A 111 -7.15 10.61 17.40
CA THR A 111 -7.98 9.39 17.42
C THR A 111 -9.45 9.66 17.09
N ILE A 112 -9.87 10.92 17.20
CA ILE A 112 -11.24 11.34 16.94
C ILE A 112 -11.47 11.39 15.43
N ARG A 113 -12.44 10.61 14.92
CA ARG A 113 -12.70 10.48 13.48
C ARG A 113 -13.30 11.72 12.82
N MET A 114 -14.08 12.51 13.57
CA MET A 114 -14.64 13.76 13.06
C MET A 114 -14.50 14.86 14.09
N ILE A 115 -13.93 15.97 13.68
CA ILE A 115 -13.75 17.17 14.50
C ILE A 115 -14.46 18.32 13.80
N HIS A 116 -15.23 19.08 14.58
CA HIS A 116 -15.93 20.25 14.10
C HIS A 116 -15.50 21.49 14.89
N HIS A 117 -15.17 22.56 14.17
CA HIS A 117 -14.87 23.86 14.76
C HIS A 117 -15.40 24.97 13.85
N GLU A 118 -16.44 25.66 14.30
CA GLU A 118 -17.13 26.73 13.56
C GLU A 118 -17.64 26.31 12.17
N HIS A 119 -16.93 26.63 11.10
CA HIS A 119 -17.26 26.22 9.74
C HIS A 119 -16.30 25.16 9.19
N TYR A 120 -15.33 24.73 10.00
CA TYR A 120 -14.32 23.76 9.63
C TYR A 120 -14.69 22.38 10.14
N TRP A 121 -14.63 21.41 9.23
CA TRP A 121 -14.85 20.01 9.52
C TRP A 121 -13.62 19.21 9.11
N ALA A 122 -13.12 18.40 10.03
CA ALA A 122 -12.06 17.45 9.77
C ALA A 122 -12.62 16.02 9.86
N VAL A 123 -12.34 15.22 8.84
CA VAL A 123 -12.61 13.77 8.77
C VAL A 123 -11.27 13.06 8.78
N ILE A 124 -11.07 12.19 9.76
CA ILE A 124 -9.76 11.65 10.11
C ILE A 124 -9.81 10.12 10.10
N TYR A 125 -8.98 9.53 9.24
CA TYR A 125 -8.73 8.10 9.10
C TYR A 125 -7.21 7.84 9.09
N PRO A 126 -6.75 6.61 9.42
CA PRO A 126 -5.33 6.31 9.59
C PRO A 126 -4.43 6.71 8.39
N HIS A 127 -4.92 6.50 7.16
CA HIS A 127 -4.16 6.79 5.94
C HIS A 127 -4.70 7.99 5.15
N PHE A 128 -5.74 8.64 5.66
CA PHE A 128 -6.40 9.73 4.97
C PHE A 128 -6.99 10.74 5.96
N THR A 129 -6.68 12.01 5.79
CA THR A 129 -7.27 13.10 6.57
C THR A 129 -7.79 14.15 5.62
N LEU A 130 -9.02 14.62 5.83
CA LEU A 130 -9.67 15.64 5.01
C LEU A 130 -10.18 16.75 5.91
N CYS A 131 -9.80 17.99 5.60
CA CYS A 131 -10.33 19.20 6.20
C CYS A 131 -11.14 19.94 5.13
N VAL A 132 -12.36 20.34 5.48
CA VAL A 132 -13.27 21.06 4.59
C VAL A 132 -13.92 22.24 5.31
N THR A 133 -14.29 23.26 4.56
CA THR A 133 -15.11 24.37 5.05
C THR A 133 -16.54 24.18 4.56
N LEU A 134 -17.49 24.00 5.48
CA LEU A 134 -18.90 23.71 5.18
C LEU A 134 -19.83 24.70 5.89
N THR A 135 -20.88 25.13 5.19
CA THR A 135 -22.08 25.71 5.83
C THR A 135 -22.94 24.60 6.48
N GLU A 136 -23.89 24.96 7.33
CA GLU A 136 -24.80 23.97 7.95
C GLU A 136 -25.60 23.17 6.89
N GLU A 137 -26.11 23.86 5.86
CA GLU A 137 -26.82 23.22 4.75
C GLU A 137 -25.93 22.24 3.96
N GLN A 138 -24.68 22.64 3.67
CA GLN A 138 -23.71 21.79 2.99
C GLN A 138 -23.31 20.59 3.84
N ARG A 139 -23.20 20.77 5.16
CA ARG A 139 -22.88 19.70 6.09
C ARG A 139 -23.92 18.59 6.02
N ASP A 140 -25.20 18.93 6.11
CA ASP A 140 -26.28 17.93 6.06
C ASP A 140 -26.32 17.20 4.70
N GLN A 141 -25.88 17.87 3.63
CA GLN A 141 -25.83 17.29 2.30
C GLN A 141 -24.62 16.37 2.05
N TYR A 142 -23.43 16.73 2.55
CA TYR A 142 -22.17 16.14 2.10
C TYR A 142 -21.45 15.30 3.16
N ILE A 143 -21.67 15.51 4.46
CA ILE A 143 -20.83 14.93 5.52
C ILE A 143 -20.74 13.40 5.47
N ASP A 144 -21.87 12.72 5.21
CA ASP A 144 -21.93 11.26 5.09
C ASP A 144 -21.05 10.77 3.94
N ASN A 145 -21.12 11.43 2.79
CA ASN A 145 -20.35 11.04 1.63
C ASN A 145 -18.86 11.39 1.78
N LEU A 146 -18.52 12.51 2.43
CA LEU A 146 -17.13 12.85 2.75
C LEU A 146 -16.50 11.84 3.72
N SER A 147 -17.28 11.38 4.71
CA SER A 147 -16.87 10.31 5.62
C SER A 147 -16.67 8.98 4.89
N ARG A 148 -17.58 8.61 3.98
CA ARG A 148 -17.43 7.41 3.14
C ARG A 148 -16.20 7.49 2.24
N LEU A 149 -16.00 8.63 1.55
CA LEU A 149 -14.81 8.87 0.73
C LEU A 149 -13.53 8.67 1.54
N ALA A 150 -13.45 9.27 2.73
CA ALA A 150 -12.31 9.13 3.61
C ALA A 150 -12.04 7.68 4.02
N SER A 151 -13.11 6.92 4.31
CA SER A 151 -13.03 5.50 4.63
C SER A 151 -12.50 4.66 3.47
N VAL A 152 -13.03 4.87 2.26
CA VAL A 152 -12.64 4.11 1.05
C VAL A 152 -11.19 4.40 0.70
N VAL A 153 -10.80 5.68 0.67
CA VAL A 153 -9.42 6.08 0.37
C VAL A 153 -8.46 5.52 1.41
N SER A 154 -8.81 5.58 2.70
CA SER A 154 -7.96 5.00 3.76
C SER A 154 -7.78 3.50 3.58
N MET A 155 -8.81 2.76 3.15
CA MET A 155 -8.72 1.32 2.92
C MET A 155 -7.84 1.00 1.70
N LEU A 156 -7.97 1.76 0.61
CA LEU A 156 -7.09 1.62 -0.56
C LEU A 156 -5.63 1.89 -0.19
N MET A 157 -5.38 2.95 0.58
CA MET A 157 -4.03 3.28 1.06
C MET A 157 -3.45 2.23 2.01
N GLU A 158 -4.27 1.60 2.85
CA GLU A 158 -3.83 0.51 3.72
C GLU A 158 -3.36 -0.70 2.91
N LYS A 159 -4.11 -1.09 1.86
CA LYS A 159 -3.71 -2.14 0.93
C LYS A 159 -2.39 -1.82 0.25
N LEU A 160 -2.24 -0.59 -0.27
CA LEU A 160 -0.98 -0.15 -0.87
C LEU A 160 0.18 -0.11 0.13
N GLY A 161 -0.08 0.33 1.35
CA GLY A 161 0.91 0.36 2.43
C GLY A 161 1.42 -1.03 2.78
N THR A 162 0.53 -2.02 2.88
CA THR A 162 0.91 -3.41 3.17
C THR A 162 1.68 -4.06 2.02
N GLU A 163 1.28 -3.84 0.77
CA GLU A 163 2.02 -4.30 -0.41
C GLU A 163 3.41 -3.67 -0.52
N THR A 164 3.50 -2.36 -0.30
CA THR A 164 4.77 -1.61 -0.35
C THR A 164 5.72 -2.09 0.75
N LEU A 165 5.21 -2.27 1.98
CA LEU A 165 6.00 -2.83 3.09
C LEU A 165 6.49 -4.26 2.79
N ALA A 166 5.63 -5.11 2.24
CA ALA A 166 6.00 -6.47 1.87
C ALA A 166 7.01 -6.51 0.72
N SER A 167 6.98 -5.55 -0.21
CA SER A 167 7.99 -5.40 -1.26
C SER A 167 9.33 -4.98 -0.67
N LEU A 168 9.35 -3.95 0.18
CA LEU A 168 10.57 -3.45 0.82
C LEU A 168 11.20 -4.48 1.77
N GLN A 169 10.39 -5.27 2.47
CA GLN A 169 10.90 -6.38 3.29
C GLN A 169 11.59 -7.44 2.43
N ARG A 170 11.00 -7.79 1.27
CA ARG A 170 11.60 -8.71 0.31
C ARG A 170 12.91 -8.16 -0.27
N GLU A 171 12.95 -6.88 -0.59
CA GLU A 171 14.15 -6.20 -1.09
C GLU A 171 15.28 -6.20 -0.03
N ASN A 172 14.98 -5.79 1.20
CA ASN A 172 15.95 -5.83 2.30
C ASN A 172 16.47 -7.24 2.59
N GLN A 173 15.58 -8.24 2.55
CA GLN A 173 15.96 -9.64 2.74
C GLN A 173 16.83 -10.14 1.57
N SER A 174 16.52 -9.72 0.34
CA SER A 174 17.34 -10.00 -0.84
C SER A 174 18.74 -9.41 -0.72
N GLN A 175 18.86 -8.14 -0.31
CA GLN A 175 20.16 -7.48 -0.08
C GLN A 175 20.99 -8.20 0.99
N GLN A 176 20.38 -8.54 2.13
CA GLN A 176 21.05 -9.32 3.19
C GLN A 176 21.50 -10.70 2.70
N ASN A 177 20.70 -11.37 1.87
CA ASN A 177 21.09 -12.64 1.28
C ASN A 177 22.22 -12.48 0.27
N VAL A 178 22.28 -11.38 -0.48
CA VAL A 178 23.38 -11.07 -1.41
C VAL A 178 24.67 -10.86 -0.62
N GLU A 179 24.65 -10.04 0.43
CA GLU A 179 25.81 -9.81 1.30
C GLU A 179 26.32 -11.12 1.91
N ARG A 180 25.44 -11.92 2.52
CA ARG A 180 25.80 -13.24 3.04
C ARG A 180 26.40 -14.15 1.97
N THR A 181 25.87 -14.13 0.75
CA THR A 181 26.39 -14.95 -0.35
C THR A 181 27.78 -14.49 -0.78
N LEU A 182 28.05 -13.18 -0.76
CA LEU A 182 29.37 -12.63 -1.04
C LEU A 182 30.40 -13.04 0.03
N ASP A 183 30.02 -12.99 1.31
CA ASP A 183 30.87 -13.41 2.42
C ASP A 183 31.21 -14.91 2.33
N LEU A 184 30.22 -15.76 2.02
CA LEU A 184 30.45 -17.20 1.82
C LEU A 184 31.38 -17.49 0.63
N LEU A 185 31.31 -16.68 -0.42
CA LEU A 185 32.24 -16.77 -1.56
C LEU A 185 33.66 -16.31 -1.19
N ASP A 186 33.81 -15.38 -0.25
CA ASP A 186 35.11 -15.01 0.34
C ASP A 186 35.69 -16.13 1.22
N ASP A 187 34.85 -16.77 2.02
CA ASP A 187 35.25 -17.92 2.84
C ASP A 187 35.74 -19.10 1.97
N ILE A 188 35.08 -19.36 0.84
CA ILE A 188 35.50 -20.38 -0.14
C ILE A 188 36.92 -20.09 -0.66
N MET A 189 37.22 -18.83 -0.98
CA MET A 189 38.56 -18.42 -1.43
C MET A 189 39.60 -18.57 -0.30
N ALA A 190 39.23 -18.29 0.95
CA ALA A 190 40.13 -18.44 2.10
C ALA A 190 40.44 -19.91 2.42
N ILE A 191 39.46 -20.80 2.29
CA ILE A 191 39.63 -22.24 2.54
C ILE A 191 40.50 -22.89 1.45
N GLU A 192 40.34 -22.50 0.19
CA GLU A 192 41.16 -23.05 -0.91
C GLU A 192 42.65 -22.67 -0.77
N ASN A 193 42.94 -21.50 -0.20
CA ASN A 193 44.31 -21.08 0.15
C ASN A 193 44.97 -21.95 1.26
N THR A 194 44.20 -22.70 2.06
CA THR A 194 44.72 -23.47 3.21
C THR A 194 44.84 -24.98 2.98
N ARG A 195 44.35 -25.51 1.84
CA ARG A 195 44.52 -26.90 1.34
C ARG A 195 44.56 -28.01 2.42
N SER A 196 43.44 -28.25 3.11
CA SER A 196 43.28 -29.44 3.98
C SER A 196 42.09 -30.32 3.56
N ASP A 197 42.12 -31.62 3.86
CA ASP A 197 41.05 -32.55 3.49
C ASP A 197 39.69 -32.26 4.19
N TYR A 198 39.68 -31.44 5.25
CA TYR A 198 38.46 -30.89 5.89
C TYR A 198 37.64 -29.97 4.97
N THR A 199 38.22 -29.55 3.84
CA THR A 199 37.62 -28.60 2.88
C THR A 199 36.39 -29.15 2.18
N VAL A 200 36.30 -30.47 1.91
CA VAL A 200 35.24 -31.05 1.06
C VAL A 200 33.87 -31.06 1.75
N GLN A 201 33.80 -31.37 3.06
CA GLN A 201 32.52 -31.34 3.80
C GLN A 201 31.99 -29.92 4.00
N ILE A 202 32.89 -28.98 4.29
CA ILE A 202 32.54 -27.56 4.43
C ILE A 202 31.98 -27.03 3.10
N VAL A 203 32.51 -27.47 1.95
CA VAL A 203 32.01 -27.08 0.62
C VAL A 203 30.60 -27.58 0.32
N ALA A 204 30.23 -28.79 0.74
CA ALA A 204 28.87 -29.31 0.56
C ALA A 204 27.83 -28.53 1.38
N ASP A 205 28.18 -28.15 2.62
CA ASP A 205 27.34 -27.31 3.47
C ASP A 205 27.25 -25.87 2.92
N LEU A 206 28.35 -25.34 2.37
CA LEU A 206 28.38 -24.04 1.68
C LEU A 206 27.55 -24.04 0.41
N LYS A 207 27.56 -25.13 -0.37
CA LYS A 207 26.71 -25.33 -1.56
C LYS A 207 25.24 -25.20 -1.21
N TRP A 208 24.80 -25.94 -0.20
CA TRP A 208 23.41 -25.90 0.25
C TRP A 208 23.02 -24.51 0.78
N THR A 209 23.91 -23.87 1.54
CA THR A 209 23.68 -22.54 2.12
C THR A 209 23.58 -21.45 1.03
N ILE A 210 24.49 -21.47 0.05
CA ILE A 210 24.49 -20.52 -1.08
C ILE A 210 23.26 -20.74 -1.98
N GLN A 211 22.92 -21.99 -2.29
CA GLN A 211 21.73 -22.30 -3.11
C GLN A 211 20.45 -21.83 -2.43
N ASN A 212 20.31 -22.04 -1.12
CA ASN A 212 19.15 -21.55 -0.37
C ASN A 212 19.11 -20.03 -0.26
N ALA A 213 20.25 -19.38 -0.10
CA ALA A 213 20.33 -17.92 -0.08
C ALA A 213 19.82 -17.33 -1.42
N ILE A 214 20.21 -17.92 -2.56
CA ILE A 214 19.80 -17.47 -3.90
C ILE A 214 18.31 -17.72 -4.15
N LEU A 215 17.80 -18.90 -3.79
CA LEU A 215 16.37 -19.21 -3.89
C LEU A 215 15.52 -18.26 -3.04
N SER A 216 16.09 -17.76 -1.94
CA SER A 216 15.45 -16.81 -1.03
C SER A 216 15.56 -15.33 -1.47
N MET A 217 16.26 -15.02 -2.56
CA MET A 217 16.39 -13.64 -3.09
C MET A 217 15.21 -13.20 -3.95
N GLY A 218 14.28 -14.11 -4.30
CA GLY A 218 13.11 -13.76 -5.10
C GLY A 218 13.44 -13.23 -6.50
N LEU A 219 14.52 -13.74 -7.11
CA LEU A 219 15.00 -13.33 -8.43
C LEU A 219 14.03 -13.75 -9.53
N ASN A 220 14.09 -13.06 -10.68
CA ASN A 220 13.41 -13.56 -11.87
C ASN A 220 14.06 -14.88 -12.34
N GLY A 221 13.26 -15.78 -12.95
CA GLY A 221 13.72 -17.14 -13.28
C GLY A 221 14.90 -17.22 -14.25
N ASP A 222 15.22 -16.16 -14.98
CA ASP A 222 16.39 -16.09 -15.86
C ASP A 222 17.68 -15.73 -15.10
N LYS A 223 17.62 -14.73 -14.20
CA LYS A 223 18.75 -14.34 -13.34
C LYS A 223 19.07 -15.43 -12.32
N GLU A 224 18.05 -16.06 -11.75
CA GLU A 224 18.21 -17.19 -10.85
C GLU A 224 18.95 -18.35 -11.54
N ARG A 225 18.51 -18.75 -12.75
CA ARG A 225 19.17 -19.80 -13.54
C ARG A 225 20.61 -19.44 -13.92
N GLN A 226 20.88 -18.18 -14.23
CA GLN A 226 22.23 -17.72 -14.55
C GLN A 226 23.16 -17.83 -13.34
N ILE A 227 22.74 -17.32 -12.17
CA ILE A 227 23.54 -17.33 -10.94
C ILE A 227 23.73 -18.75 -10.42
N MET A 228 22.65 -19.54 -10.37
CA MET A 228 22.70 -20.96 -10.01
C MET A 228 23.57 -21.77 -10.98
N GLY A 229 23.60 -21.41 -12.26
CA GLY A 229 24.45 -22.06 -13.26
C GLY A 229 25.94 -21.72 -13.15
N VAL A 230 26.30 -20.53 -12.65
CA VAL A 230 27.69 -20.15 -12.36
C VAL A 230 28.16 -20.81 -11.07
N ILE A 231 27.32 -20.82 -10.04
CA ILE A 231 27.63 -21.39 -8.73
C ILE A 231 27.65 -22.91 -8.78
N GLY A 232 26.74 -23.53 -9.52
CA GLY A 232 26.79 -24.97 -9.79
C GLY A 232 28.08 -25.39 -10.47
N ARG A 233 28.60 -24.59 -11.40
CA ARG A 233 29.90 -24.83 -12.04
C ARG A 233 31.07 -24.64 -11.08
N LEU A 234 31.09 -23.55 -10.31
CA LEU A 234 32.10 -23.31 -9.27
C LEU A 234 32.20 -24.50 -8.30
N LEU A 235 31.06 -24.99 -7.83
CA LEU A 235 30.99 -26.03 -6.80
C LEU A 235 31.35 -27.42 -7.36
N ASN A 236 30.95 -27.72 -8.60
CA ASN A 236 31.37 -28.97 -9.25
C ASN A 236 32.89 -29.00 -9.48
N GLU A 237 33.48 -27.88 -9.91
CA GLU A 237 34.94 -27.75 -10.10
C GLU A 237 35.73 -27.89 -8.78
N PHE A 238 35.12 -27.50 -7.67
CA PHE A 238 35.66 -27.70 -6.32
C PHE A 238 35.52 -29.16 -5.84
N GLU A 239 34.36 -29.78 -6.03
CA GLU A 239 34.07 -31.18 -5.66
C GLU A 239 34.98 -32.16 -6.42
N GLU A 240 35.30 -31.85 -7.68
CA GLU A 240 36.15 -32.70 -8.53
C GLU A 240 37.65 -32.59 -8.21
N GLN A 241 38.09 -31.69 -7.33
CA GLN A 241 39.49 -31.44 -6.95
C GLN A 241 40.49 -31.22 -8.11
N GLN A 242 40.00 -31.08 -9.35
CA GLN A 242 40.83 -30.99 -10.57
C GLN A 242 41.06 -29.55 -11.05
N ALA A 243 40.34 -28.58 -10.50
CA ALA A 243 40.45 -27.20 -10.93
C ALA A 243 41.71 -26.52 -10.40
N SER A 244 42.46 -25.85 -11.28
CA SER A 244 43.54 -24.96 -10.83
C SER A 244 42.95 -23.76 -10.06
N TYR A 245 43.64 -23.29 -9.02
CA TYR A 245 43.37 -22.04 -8.27
C TYR A 245 42.78 -20.92 -9.14
N ARG A 246 43.38 -20.68 -10.32
CA ARG A 246 42.99 -19.62 -11.26
C ARG A 246 41.58 -19.79 -11.82
N LEU A 247 41.12 -21.04 -11.97
CA LEU A 247 39.81 -21.38 -12.50
C LEU A 247 38.72 -21.12 -11.43
N ILE A 248 39.00 -21.54 -10.20
CA ILE A 248 38.16 -21.27 -9.02
C ILE A 248 38.03 -19.75 -8.81
N GLU A 249 39.15 -19.02 -8.78
CA GLU A 249 39.17 -17.56 -8.61
C GLU A 249 38.35 -16.85 -9.71
N SER A 250 38.43 -17.33 -10.96
CA SER A 250 37.66 -16.79 -12.09
C SER A 250 36.15 -16.99 -11.91
N TYR A 251 35.72 -18.15 -11.44
CA TYR A 251 34.30 -18.40 -11.18
C TYR A 251 33.78 -17.63 -9.98
N VAL A 252 34.55 -17.51 -8.89
CA VAL A 252 34.18 -16.67 -7.73
C VAL A 252 34.05 -15.22 -8.17
N ARG A 253 35.03 -14.68 -8.92
CA ARG A 253 34.97 -13.31 -9.45
C ARG A 253 33.74 -13.09 -10.34
N THR A 254 33.37 -14.09 -11.14
CA THR A 254 32.17 -14.03 -12.01
C THR A 254 30.87 -14.09 -11.22
N ALA A 255 30.80 -14.93 -10.18
CA ALA A 255 29.64 -15.03 -9.29
C ALA A 255 29.46 -13.74 -8.49
N LYS A 256 30.54 -13.21 -7.89
CA LYS A 256 30.52 -11.92 -7.18
C LYS A 256 30.07 -10.79 -8.09
N ARG A 257 30.64 -10.68 -9.28
CA ARG A 257 30.22 -9.67 -10.26
C ARG A 257 28.74 -9.78 -10.61
N SER A 258 28.24 -10.99 -10.85
CA SER A 258 26.82 -11.22 -11.17
C SER A 258 25.90 -10.84 -9.99
N LEU A 259 26.33 -11.07 -8.74
CA LEU A 259 25.60 -10.69 -7.54
C LEU A 259 25.64 -9.17 -7.28
N THR A 260 26.79 -8.52 -7.47
CA THR A 260 26.92 -7.05 -7.34
C THR A 260 26.17 -6.30 -8.44
N GLU A 261 26.03 -6.88 -9.63
CA GLU A 261 25.21 -6.31 -10.71
C GLU A 261 23.70 -6.37 -10.40
N LEU A 262 23.25 -7.20 -9.45
CA LEU A 262 21.87 -7.19 -8.95
C LEU A 262 21.61 -5.99 -8.04
N THR A 263 22.54 -5.66 -7.14
CA THR A 263 22.38 -4.55 -6.18
C THR A 263 22.52 -3.17 -6.84
N HIS A 264 23.34 -3.03 -7.89
CA HIS A 264 23.59 -1.74 -8.54
C HIS A 264 22.58 -1.33 -9.62
N ARG A 265 21.67 -2.22 -10.05
CA ARG A 265 20.64 -1.87 -11.07
C ARG A 265 19.35 -1.32 -10.46
N GLU A 266 19.11 -1.48 -9.17
CA GLU A 266 17.89 -0.99 -8.51
C GLU A 266 18.00 0.48 -8.06
N GLU A 267 19.23 0.98 -7.78
CA GLU A 267 19.48 2.40 -7.48
C GLU A 267 19.26 3.33 -8.70
N LYS A 268 19.38 2.84 -9.93
CA LYS A 268 19.22 3.68 -11.14
C LYS A 268 17.78 3.97 -11.51
N THR A 269 16.81 3.19 -11.01
CA THR A 269 15.38 3.40 -11.32
C THR A 269 14.74 4.55 -10.53
N PHE A 270 15.40 5.06 -9.48
CA PHE A 270 14.92 6.21 -8.69
C PHE A 270 15.58 7.55 -9.05
N SER A 271 16.59 7.57 -9.91
CA SER A 271 17.34 8.80 -10.27
C SER A 271 16.82 9.53 -11.51
N ASP A 272 15.89 8.96 -12.28
CA ASP A 272 15.38 9.55 -13.54
C ASP A 272 14.08 10.34 -13.33
N GLN A 273 13.97 11.12 -12.25
CA GLN A 273 13.01 12.23 -12.21
C GLN A 273 13.65 13.47 -12.87
N PRO A 274 13.04 14.06 -13.90
CA PRO A 274 13.55 15.29 -14.48
C PRO A 274 13.44 16.39 -13.42
N THR A 275 14.59 16.97 -13.06
CA THR A 275 14.65 18.20 -12.28
C THR A 275 13.78 19.25 -13.00
N PRO A 276 12.82 19.92 -12.34
CA PRO A 276 12.09 21.00 -12.97
C PRO A 276 13.10 22.08 -13.33
N LEU A 277 13.15 22.43 -14.62
CA LEU A 277 13.84 23.61 -15.11
C LEU A 277 13.31 24.82 -14.36
N THR A 278 14.09 25.32 -13.40
CA THR A 278 13.97 26.68 -12.90
C THR A 278 14.24 27.63 -14.06
N SER A 279 13.17 28.13 -14.67
CA SER A 279 13.25 29.28 -15.56
C SER A 279 13.48 30.52 -14.70
N ALA A 280 14.75 30.93 -14.62
CA ALA A 280 15.10 32.29 -14.26
C ALA A 280 15.19 33.12 -15.55
N ASN A 281 14.13 33.89 -15.81
CA ASN A 281 14.08 35.26 -16.36
C ASN A 281 12.75 35.53 -17.05
#